data_AF-A0A3S8KND6-F1
#
_entry.id   AF-A0A3S8KND6-F1
#
_cell.length_a   1.000
_cell.length_b   1.000
_cell.length_c   1.000
_cell.angle_alpha   90.00
_cell.angle_beta   90.00
_cell.angle_gamma   90.00
#
_symmetry.space_group_name_H-M   'P 1'
#
loop_
_entity.id
_entity.type
_entity.pdbx_description
1 polymer ?
#
loop_
_entity_poly.entity_id
_entity_poly.type
_entity_poly.pdbx_seq_one_letter_code
_entity_poly.pdbx_strand_id
1 'polypeptide(L)'
;APAEEWISRSDEDIIGATMSELAKLFPDEISADQSKAKIIKYHVVKTPRSVYKTVPNCEPCRPLQRSPIEGFYLAGDYTKQKYLASMEGAVLSGKLCAQAIVQD
;
A
#
# COMPACT_ATOMS: atom_id res chain seq x y z
N ALA A 1 0.48 10.84 0.74
CA ALA A 1 0.93 9.42 0.77
C ALA A 1 2.46 9.39 0.92
N PRO A 2 3.12 8.27 1.26
CA PRO A 2 4.59 8.24 1.40
C PRO A 2 5.35 8.77 0.17
N ALA A 3 4.78 8.64 -1.02
CA ALA A 3 5.35 9.08 -2.30
C ALA A 3 4.57 10.25 -2.95
N GLU A 4 3.98 11.15 -2.15
CA GLU A 4 3.10 12.23 -2.64
C GLU A 4 3.76 13.13 -3.69
N GLU A 5 5.02 13.54 -3.46
CA GLU A 5 5.79 14.39 -4.39
C GLU A 5 6.35 13.64 -5.61
N TRP A 6 6.21 12.31 -5.64
CA TRP A 6 6.77 11.43 -6.67
C TRP A 6 5.69 10.85 -7.59
N ILE A 7 4.43 10.86 -7.16
CA ILE A 7 3.35 10.17 -7.88
C ILE A 7 3.08 10.75 -9.27
N SER A 8 3.34 12.05 -9.45
CA SER A 8 3.16 12.79 -10.71
C SER A 8 4.44 12.89 -11.55
N ARG A 9 5.59 12.46 -11.02
CA ARG A 9 6.87 12.52 -11.76
C ARG A 9 6.94 11.44 -12.84
N SER A 10 7.82 11.65 -13.81
CA SER A 10 8.08 10.65 -14.85
C SER A 10 8.68 9.37 -14.26
N ASP A 11 8.61 8.28 -15.00
CA ASP A 11 9.25 7.03 -14.56
C ASP A 11 10.78 7.20 -14.56
N GLU A 12 11.32 8.00 -15.48
CA GLU A 12 12.75 8.32 -15.58
C GLU A 12 13.25 9.06 -14.34
N ASP A 13 12.49 10.04 -13.84
CA ASP A 13 12.83 10.77 -12.61
C ASP A 13 12.87 9.83 -11.39
N ILE A 14 11.90 8.91 -11.31
CA ILE A 14 11.82 7.92 -10.23
C ILE A 14 12.98 6.93 -10.31
N ILE A 15 13.32 6.47 -11.52
CA ILE A 15 14.47 5.58 -11.74
C ILE A 15 15.78 6.30 -11.41
N GLY A 16 15.95 7.56 -11.82
CA GLY A 16 17.13 8.36 -11.49
C GLY A 16 17.33 8.54 -9.97
N ALA A 17 16.25 8.84 -9.24
CA ALA A 17 16.30 8.93 -7.78
C ALA A 17 16.59 7.58 -7.12
N THR A 18 15.97 6.51 -7.60
CA THR A 18 16.20 5.14 -7.12
C THR A 18 17.65 4.73 -7.32
N MET A 19 18.23 5.01 -8.50
CA MET A 19 19.62 4.71 -8.80
C MET A 19 20.61 5.50 -7.94
N SER A 20 20.26 6.75 -7.59
CA SER A 20 21.07 7.57 -6.69
C SER A 20 21.12 7.01 -5.27
N GLU A 21 20.01 6.45 -4.76
CA GLU A 21 19.99 5.77 -3.46
C GLU A 21 20.66 4.38 -3.52
N LEU A 22 20.46 3.62 -4.59
CA LEU A 22 21.12 2.33 -4.78
C LEU A 22 22.64 2.46 -4.86
N ALA A 23 23.17 3.53 -5.47
CA ALA A 23 24.60 3.80 -5.46
C ALA A 23 25.18 4.06 -4.06
N LYS A 24 24.36 4.50 -3.10
CA LYS A 24 24.77 4.63 -1.68
C LYS A 24 24.74 3.28 -0.95
N LEU A 25 23.74 2.45 -1.26
CA LEU A 25 23.56 1.12 -0.64
C LEU A 25 24.56 0.09 -1.18
N PHE A 26 24.87 0.16 -2.47
CA PHE A 26 25.72 -0.77 -3.20
C PHE A 26 26.84 -0.03 -3.94
N PRO A 27 27.71 0.71 -3.23
CA PRO A 27 28.69 1.61 -3.84
C PRO A 27 29.68 0.89 -4.75
N ASP A 28 29.94 -0.39 -4.51
CA ASP A 28 30.90 -1.19 -5.28
C ASP A 28 30.29 -1.83 -6.54
N GLU A 29 28.96 -1.97 -6.61
CA GLU A 29 28.26 -2.73 -7.64
C GLU A 29 27.35 -1.88 -8.53
N ILE A 30 26.78 -0.80 -7.98
CA ILE A 30 25.80 0.05 -8.66
C ILE A 30 26.31 1.49 -8.72
N SER A 31 26.19 2.10 -9.89
CA SER A 31 26.45 3.52 -10.10
C SER A 31 25.29 4.14 -10.87
N ALA A 32 24.93 5.38 -10.54
CA ALA A 32 23.78 6.06 -11.14
C ALA A 32 23.97 6.34 -12.65
N ASP A 33 25.23 6.44 -13.10
CA ASP A 33 25.62 6.59 -14.50
C ASP A 33 25.67 5.26 -15.28
N GLN A 34 25.35 4.13 -14.63
CA GLN A 34 25.44 2.78 -15.20
C GLN A 34 26.84 2.37 -15.69
N SER A 35 27.91 2.95 -15.13
CA SER A 35 29.29 2.50 -15.36
C SER A 35 29.58 1.11 -14.76
N LYS A 36 28.80 0.68 -13.75
CA LYS A 36 28.86 -0.65 -13.14
C LYS A 36 27.70 -1.54 -13.61
N ALA A 37 26.89 -2.08 -12.70
CA ALA A 37 25.68 -2.81 -13.05
C ALA A 37 24.72 -1.93 -13.88
N LYS A 38 24.10 -2.52 -14.91
CA LYS A 38 23.27 -1.81 -15.91
C LYS A 38 21.82 -2.25 -15.84
N ILE A 39 20.91 -1.29 -16.01
CA ILE A 39 19.48 -1.58 -16.10
C ILE A 39 19.18 -2.11 -17.50
N ILE A 40 18.67 -3.33 -17.60
CA ILE A 40 18.20 -3.91 -18.88
C ILE A 40 16.77 -3.44 -19.18
N LYS A 41 15.93 -3.37 -18.14
CA LYS A 41 14.55 -2.88 -18.18
C LYS A 41 14.08 -2.54 -16.78
N TYR A 42 13.05 -1.71 -16.66
CA TYR A 42 12.39 -1.39 -15.39
C TYR A 42 10.86 -1.38 -15.55
N HIS A 43 10.17 -1.48 -14.42
CA HIS A 43 8.73 -1.27 -14.32
C HIS A 43 8.42 -0.44 -13.08
N VAL A 44 7.78 0.72 -13.26
CA VAL A 44 7.33 1.57 -12.16
C VAL A 44 5.83 1.42 -12.01
N VAL A 45 5.38 0.96 -10.84
CA VAL A 45 3.95 0.81 -10.52
C VAL A 45 3.56 1.87 -9.51
N LYS A 46 2.63 2.75 -9.88
CA LYS A 46 2.16 3.88 -9.08
C LYS A 46 0.75 3.63 -8.57
N THR A 47 0.58 3.54 -7.26
CA THR A 47 -0.74 3.44 -6.61
C THR A 47 -0.97 4.66 -5.71
N PRO A 48 -1.57 5.76 -6.24
CA PRO A 48 -1.72 7.03 -5.51
C PRO A 48 -2.55 6.91 -4.22
N ARG A 49 -3.47 5.94 -4.19
CA ARG A 49 -4.41 5.68 -3.11
C ARG A 49 -4.38 4.18 -2.79
N SER A 50 -3.31 3.73 -2.14
CA SER A 50 -3.10 2.31 -1.81
C SER A 50 -3.89 1.91 -0.56
N VAL A 51 -3.25 1.88 0.60
CA VAL A 51 -3.89 1.69 1.90
C VAL A 51 -4.32 3.04 2.48
N TYR A 52 -5.31 3.03 3.39
CA TYR A 52 -5.71 4.26 4.06
C TYR A 52 -4.53 4.81 4.89
N LYS A 53 -4.41 6.14 4.93
CA LYS A 53 -3.36 6.80 5.74
C LYS A 53 -3.75 6.68 7.21
N THR A 54 -3.02 5.88 7.98
CA THR A 54 -3.27 5.65 9.42
C THR A 54 -2.81 6.84 10.26
N VAL A 55 -3.52 7.96 10.19
CA VAL A 55 -3.29 9.14 11.03
C VAL A 55 -4.03 9.03 12.38
N PRO A 56 -3.67 9.83 13.39
CA PRO A 56 -4.43 9.85 14.65
C PRO A 56 -5.93 10.05 14.42
N ASN A 57 -6.75 9.42 15.26
CA ASN A 57 -8.22 9.46 15.21
C ASN A 57 -8.89 8.75 14.02
N CYS A 58 -8.18 7.91 13.25
CA CYS A 58 -8.81 7.06 12.23
C CYS A 58 -9.61 5.88 12.81
N GLU A 59 -9.22 5.35 13.98
CA GLU A 59 -9.80 4.10 14.53
C GLU A 59 -11.32 4.17 14.81
N PRO A 60 -11.90 5.30 15.28
CA PRO A 60 -13.35 5.47 15.37
C PRO A 60 -14.08 5.50 14.02
N CYS A 61 -13.40 5.87 12.93
CA CYS A 61 -13.98 5.95 11.59
C CYS A 61 -14.06 4.58 10.87
N ARG A 62 -13.40 3.54 11.40
CA ARG A 62 -13.33 2.22 10.75
C ARG A 62 -14.66 1.48 10.96
N PRO A 63 -15.40 1.13 9.88
CA PRO A 63 -16.69 0.48 10.01
C PRO A 63 -16.53 -0.99 10.41
N LEU A 64 -17.49 -1.53 11.16
CA LEU A 64 -17.65 -2.98 11.34
C LEU A 64 -18.10 -3.63 10.03
N GLN A 65 -17.99 -4.96 9.94
CA GLN A 65 -18.35 -5.69 8.72
C GLN A 65 -19.86 -5.72 8.45
N ARG A 66 -20.69 -5.72 9.50
CA ARG A 66 -22.15 -5.55 9.40
C ARG A 66 -22.49 -4.07 9.36
N SER A 67 -23.15 -3.63 8.30
CA SER A 67 -23.62 -2.25 8.16
C SER A 67 -25.02 -2.06 8.80
N PRO A 68 -25.50 -0.82 8.99
CA PRO A 68 -26.88 -0.58 9.44
C PRO A 68 -27.94 -0.82 8.35
N ILE A 69 -27.52 -1.11 7.11
CA ILE A 69 -28.41 -1.39 5.99
C ILE A 69 -28.54 -2.92 5.86
N GLU A 70 -29.78 -3.42 5.95
CA GLU A 70 -30.08 -4.85 5.81
C GLU A 70 -29.56 -5.40 4.47
N GLY A 71 -28.88 -6.55 4.53
CA GLY A 71 -28.28 -7.18 3.36
C GLY A 71 -27.00 -6.50 2.82
N PHE A 72 -26.49 -5.45 3.46
CA PHE A 72 -25.28 -4.75 3.03
C PHE A 72 -24.12 -4.90 4.03
N TYR A 73 -22.98 -5.43 3.55
CA TYR A 73 -21.80 -5.76 4.36
C TYR A 73 -20.53 -5.18 3.75
N LEU A 74 -19.51 -4.95 4.58
CA LEU A 74 -18.22 -4.41 4.16
C LEU A 74 -17.08 -5.37 4.51
N ALA A 75 -16.14 -5.52 3.58
CA ALA A 75 -14.86 -6.19 3.79
C ALA A 75 -13.73 -5.34 3.19
N GLY A 76 -12.52 -5.55 3.68
CA GLY A 76 -11.32 -4.80 3.34
C GLY A 76 -10.51 -4.45 4.58
N ASP A 77 -9.21 -4.27 4.39
CA ASP A 77 -8.24 -3.96 5.45
C ASP A 77 -8.60 -2.70 6.26
N TYR A 78 -9.27 -1.73 5.62
CA TYR A 78 -9.78 -0.50 6.23
C TYR A 78 -10.91 -0.73 7.25
N THR A 79 -11.69 -1.81 7.12
CA THR A 79 -12.75 -2.15 8.08
C THR A 79 -12.16 -2.49 9.45
N LYS A 80 -12.98 -2.50 10.50
CA LYS A 80 -12.54 -2.60 11.89
C LYS A 80 -12.03 -4.00 12.19
N GLN A 81 -10.72 -4.09 12.39
CA GLN A 81 -9.97 -5.28 12.79
C GLN A 81 -8.58 -4.86 13.34
N LYS A 82 -7.90 -5.76 14.05
CA LYS A 82 -6.74 -5.46 14.91
C LYS A 82 -5.35 -5.52 14.26
N TYR A 83 -5.23 -5.94 13.00
CA TYR A 83 -3.99 -6.21 12.27
C TYR A 83 -3.65 -5.17 11.19
N LEU A 84 -4.03 -3.90 11.42
CA LEU A 84 -3.66 -2.75 10.57
C LEU A 84 -4.16 -2.86 9.11
N ALA A 85 -3.83 -1.86 8.29
CA ALA A 85 -4.05 -1.90 6.84
C ALA A 85 -3.01 -2.85 6.20
N SER A 86 -3.31 -4.15 6.19
CA SER A 86 -2.36 -5.20 5.81
C SER A 86 -3.05 -6.37 5.12
N MET A 87 -2.26 -7.29 4.57
CA MET A 87 -2.76 -8.56 4.04
C MET A 87 -3.51 -9.36 5.12
N GLU A 88 -2.97 -9.41 6.35
CA GLU A 88 -3.63 -10.07 7.48
C GLU A 88 -4.95 -9.38 7.84
N GLY A 89 -4.96 -8.05 7.85
CA GLY A 89 -6.17 -7.26 8.08
C GLY A 89 -7.24 -7.48 7.01
N ALA A 90 -6.84 -7.56 5.74
CA ALA A 90 -7.73 -7.87 4.63
C ALA A 90 -8.37 -9.25 4.79
N VAL A 91 -7.55 -10.29 5.02
CA VAL A 91 -8.03 -11.67 5.21
C VAL A 91 -8.93 -11.78 6.44
N LEU A 92 -8.52 -11.23 7.58
CA LEU A 92 -9.34 -11.23 8.79
C LEU A 92 -10.67 -10.49 8.57
N SER A 93 -10.67 -9.35 7.88
CA SER A 93 -11.91 -8.65 7.57
C SER A 93 -12.86 -9.48 6.72
N GLY A 94 -12.33 -10.24 5.75
CA GLY A 94 -13.13 -11.16 4.93
C GLY A 94 -13.75 -12.27 5.78
N LYS A 95 -12.97 -12.83 6.71
CA LYS A 95 -13.47 -13.83 7.67
C LYS A 95 -14.58 -13.27 8.57
N LEU A 96 -14.40 -12.06 9.09
CA LEU A 96 -15.40 -11.37 9.93
C LEU A 96 -16.66 -11.02 9.14
N CYS A 97 -16.52 -10.64 7.87
CA CYS A 97 -17.65 -10.35 6.98
C CYS A 97 -18.46 -11.60 6.68
N ALA A 98 -17.79 -12.69 6.29
CA ALA A 98 -18.45 -13.98 6.12
C ALA A 98 -19.14 -14.46 7.42
N GLN A 99 -18.52 -14.25 8.57
CA GLN A 99 -19.12 -14.53 9.88
C GLN A 99 -20.39 -13.70 10.13
N ALA A 100 -20.39 -12.40 9.80
CA ALA A 100 -21.57 -11.56 9.96
C ALA A 100 -22.74 -12.04 9.08
N ILE A 101 -22.45 -12.41 7.82
CA ILE A 101 -23.45 -12.89 6.86
C ILE A 101 -24.12 -14.19 7.32
N VAL A 102 -23.36 -15.17 7.85
CA VAL A 102 -23.94 -16.46 8.28
C VAL A 102 -24.65 -16.40 9.63
N GLN A 103 -24.52 -15.29 10.36
CA GLN A 103 -25.19 -15.07 11.66
C GLN A 103 -26.52 -14.33 11.54
N ASP A 104 -26.77 -13.71 10.39
CA ASP A 104 -28.02 -13.00 10.06
C ASP A 104 -28.97 -13.94 9.28
#